data_AF-A0A3C1VAP1-F1
#
_entry.id   AF-A0A3C1VAP1-F1
#
_cell.length_a   1.000
_cell.length_b   1.000
_cell.length_c   1.000
_cell.angle_alpha   90.00
_cell.angle_beta   90.00
_cell.angle_gamma   90.00
#
_symmetry.space_group_name_H-M   'P 1'
#
loop_
_entity.id
_entity.type
_entity.pdbx_description
1 polymer ?
#
loop_
_entity_poly.entity_id
_entity_poly.type
_entity_poly.pdbx_seq_one_letter_code
_entity_poly.pdbx_strand_id
1 'polypeptide(L)'
;AYFKSRPRGSRLAAWASNQSEAVPDRATLEAKWRELEKKFPNDVPLPPNWGGFILAPERIEFWQGRPSRLHDRFSYTWQADGAWKIERLSP
;
A
#
# COMPACT_ATOMS: atom_id res chain seq x y z
N ALA A 1 -9.27 3.74 -12.16
CA ALA A 1 -10.26 4.31 -11.23
C ALA A 1 -9.59 4.95 -10.00
N TYR A 2 -8.85 4.19 -9.18
CA TYR A 2 -8.28 4.69 -7.91
C TYR A 2 -7.29 5.86 -8.03
N PHE A 3 -6.35 5.85 -8.97
CA PHE A 3 -5.41 6.98 -9.11
C PHE A 3 -6.12 8.32 -9.35
N LYS A 4 -7.16 8.32 -10.21
CA LYS A 4 -7.92 9.52 -10.58
C LYS A 4 -8.75 10.09 -9.42
N SER A 5 -9.11 9.28 -8.42
CA SER A 5 -9.84 9.77 -7.24
C SER A 5 -8.94 10.47 -6.23
N ARG A 6 -7.61 10.41 -6.39
CA ARG A 6 -6.66 11.09 -5.49
C ARG A 6 -6.62 12.60 -5.77
N PRO A 7 -6.37 13.44 -4.74
CA PRO A 7 -6.17 14.87 -4.92
C PRO A 7 -5.09 15.17 -5.97
N ARG A 8 -5.27 16.25 -6.75
CA ARG A 8 -4.32 16.62 -7.84
C ARG A 8 -2.88 16.70 -7.34
N GLY A 9 -2.64 17.32 -6.17
CA GLY A 9 -1.32 17.40 -5.57
C GLY A 9 -0.69 16.03 -5.31
N SER A 10 -1.47 15.04 -4.85
CA SER A 10 -0.99 13.66 -4.64
C SER A 10 -0.66 12.96 -5.96
N ARG A 11 -1.41 13.25 -7.04
CA ARG A 11 -1.12 12.71 -8.38
C ARG A 11 0.16 13.30 -8.96
N LEU A 12 0.39 14.61 -8.80
CA LEU A 12 1.63 15.28 -9.19
C LEU A 12 2.83 14.79 -8.38
N ALA A 13 2.68 14.64 -7.07
CA ALA A 13 3.74 14.13 -6.20
C ALA A 13 4.18 12.70 -6.59
N ALA A 14 3.25 11.87 -7.04
CA ALA A 14 3.55 10.53 -7.55
C ALA A 14 4.39 10.54 -8.83
N TRP A 15 4.34 11.62 -9.62
CA TRP A 15 5.26 11.85 -10.74
C TRP A 15 6.58 12.49 -10.32
N ALA A 16 6.55 13.41 -9.36
CA ALA A 16 7.72 14.19 -8.94
C ALA A 16 8.74 13.36 -8.15
N SER A 17 8.27 12.33 -7.44
CA SER A 17 9.08 11.47 -6.59
C SER A 17 9.32 10.10 -7.23
N ASN A 18 10.59 9.75 -7.42
CA ASN A 18 10.96 8.35 -7.63
C ASN A 18 11.13 7.71 -6.26
N GLN A 19 10.08 7.00 -5.82
CA GLN A 19 9.95 6.54 -4.45
C GLN A 19 11.18 5.74 -4.01
N SER A 20 11.73 6.07 -2.84
CA SER A 20 12.89 5.43 -2.19
C SER A 20 14.27 5.74 -2.79
N GLU A 21 14.37 6.54 -3.84
CA GLU A 21 15.66 7.02 -4.33
C GLU A 21 16.19 8.20 -3.53
N ALA A 22 17.52 8.26 -3.35
CA ALA A 22 18.18 9.40 -2.72
C ALA A 22 18.05 10.64 -3.61
N VAL A 23 17.74 11.78 -2.98
CA VAL A 23 17.70 13.10 -3.64
C VAL A 23 18.62 14.07 -2.91
N PRO A 24 19.21 15.06 -3.60
CA PRO A 24 20.13 16.01 -2.98
C PRO A 24 19.47 16.83 -1.86
N ASP A 25 18.24 17.28 -2.09
CA ASP A 25 17.50 18.13 -1.17
C ASP A 25 16.00 18.18 -1.50
N ARG A 26 15.26 18.92 -0.67
CA ARG A 26 13.83 19.20 -0.87
C ARG A 26 13.55 20.08 -2.08
N ALA A 27 14.43 21.06 -2.37
CA ALA A 27 14.24 22.01 -3.46
C ALA A 27 14.17 21.29 -4.83
N THR A 28 14.95 20.22 -4.99
CA THR A 28 14.94 19.34 -6.16
C THR A 28 13.56 18.73 -6.41
N LEU A 29 12.87 18.28 -5.36
CA LEU A 29 11.51 17.71 -5.47
C LEU A 29 10.48 18.80 -5.80
N GLU A 30 10.60 19.98 -5.19
CA GLU A 30 9.69 21.11 -5.43
C GLU A 30 9.83 21.64 -6.86
N ALA A 31 11.05 21.70 -7.40
CA ALA A 31 11.30 22.07 -8.79
C ALA A 31 10.61 21.10 -9.76
N LYS A 32 10.84 19.79 -9.62
CA LYS A 32 10.16 18.76 -10.42
C LYS A 32 8.65 18.85 -10.31
N TRP A 33 8.12 19.07 -9.11
CA TRP A 33 6.69 19.20 -8.89
C TRP A 33 6.11 20.40 -9.66
N ARG A 34 6.76 21.57 -9.62
CA ARG A 34 6.35 22.77 -10.38
C ARG A 34 6.44 22.56 -11.89
N GLU A 35 7.44 21.84 -12.38
CA GLU A 35 7.55 21.46 -13.79
C GLU A 35 6.37 20.58 -14.23
N LEU A 36 6.03 19.58 -13.41
CA LEU A 36 4.93 18.67 -13.69
C LEU A 36 3.56 19.36 -13.59
N GLU A 37 3.42 20.32 -12.69
CA GLU A 37 2.22 21.16 -12.61
C GLU A 37 1.97 21.94 -13.92
N LYS A 38 3.02 22.47 -14.53
CA LYS A 38 2.96 23.13 -15.85
C LYS A 38 2.73 22.14 -16.98
N LYS A 39 3.37 20.97 -16.93
CA LYS A 39 3.24 19.91 -17.94
C LYS A 39 1.83 19.31 -17.96
N PHE A 40 1.17 19.23 -16.80
CA PHE A 40 -0.14 18.64 -16.62
C PHE A 40 -1.13 19.67 -16.06
N PRO A 41 -1.55 20.67 -16.87
CA PRO A 41 -2.42 21.76 -16.39
C PRO A 41 -3.81 21.26 -15.98
N ASN A 42 -4.31 20.22 -16.66
CA ASN A 42 -5.66 19.68 -16.44
C ASN A 42 -5.58 18.32 -15.74
N ASP A 43 -5.40 17.25 -16.50
CA ASP A 43 -5.32 15.89 -15.98
C ASP A 43 -3.87 15.45 -15.78
N VAL A 44 -3.64 14.76 -14.67
CA VAL A 44 -2.35 14.13 -14.38
C VAL A 44 -2.50 12.65 -14.72
N PRO A 45 -1.80 12.15 -15.75
CA PRO A 45 -1.89 10.75 -16.15
C PRO A 45 -1.28 9.84 -15.07
N LEU A 46 -1.57 8.54 -15.16
CA LEU A 46 -0.96 7.54 -14.28
C LEU A 46 0.54 7.39 -14.61
N PRO A 47 1.47 7.52 -13.64
CA PRO A 47 2.87 7.18 -13.85
C PRO A 47 3.03 5.69 -14.21
N PRO A 48 3.96 5.31 -15.09
CA PRO A 48 4.14 3.92 -15.52
C PRO A 48 4.56 2.97 -14.40
N ASN A 49 5.24 3.49 -13.37
CA ASN A 49 5.70 2.75 -12.20
C ASN A 49 4.72 2.80 -11.02
N TRP A 50 3.53 3.41 -11.20
CA TRP A 50 2.54 3.54 -10.14
C TRP A 50 1.41 2.53 -10.32
N GLY A 51 1.09 1.79 -9.27
CA GLY A 51 0.03 0.78 -9.31
C GLY A 51 -0.50 0.43 -7.93
N GLY A 52 -1.26 -0.65 -7.90
CA GLY A 52 -1.70 -1.29 -6.66
C GLY A 52 -1.33 -2.76 -6.68
N PHE A 53 -1.17 -3.34 -5.50
CA PHE A 53 -1.03 -4.77 -5.32
C PHE A 53 -2.24 -5.28 -4.53
N ILE A 54 -2.60 -6.53 -4.77
CA ILE A 54 -3.54 -7.26 -3.93
C ILE A 54 -2.76 -8.40 -3.28
N LEU A 55 -2.83 -8.48 -1.95
CA LEU A 55 -2.32 -9.63 -1.22
C LEU A 55 -3.47 -10.65 -1.13
N ALA A 56 -3.31 -11.80 -1.77
CA ALA A 56 -4.20 -12.94 -1.60
C ALA A 56 -3.65 -13.79 -0.43
N PRO A 57 -4.24 -13.73 0.77
CA PRO A 57 -3.68 -14.44 1.91
C PRO A 57 -3.90 -15.94 1.77
N GLU A 58 -2.82 -16.70 1.91
CA GLU A 58 -2.90 -18.16 2.11
C GLU A 58 -3.13 -18.51 3.59
N ARG A 59 -2.79 -17.57 4.48
CA ARG A 59 -2.94 -17.72 5.93
C ARG A 59 -3.27 -16.38 6.59
N ILE A 60 -4.18 -16.42 7.56
CA ILE A 60 -4.55 -15.30 8.43
C ILE A 60 -4.52 -15.79 9.88
N GLU A 61 -3.87 -15.06 10.78
CA GLU A 61 -3.88 -15.38 12.21
C GLU A 61 -4.56 -14.27 13.00
N PHE A 62 -5.53 -14.64 13.82
CA PHE A 62 -6.12 -13.76 14.82
C PHE A 62 -5.50 -14.10 16.17
N TRP A 63 -4.77 -13.14 16.73
CA TRP A 63 -4.16 -13.23 18.06
C TRP A 63 -4.89 -12.27 19.00
N GLN A 64 -5.33 -12.77 20.15
CA GLN A 64 -5.98 -11.98 21.20
C GLN A 64 -5.26 -12.17 22.52
N GLY A 65 -4.73 -11.05 23.04
CA GLY A 65 -4.02 -11.00 24.30
C GLY A 65 -4.93 -11.28 25.51
N ARG A 66 -4.34 -11.90 26.53
CA ARG A 66 -5.00 -12.27 27.80
C ARG A 66 -4.03 -11.99 28.95
N PRO A 67 -4.48 -11.46 30.11
CA PRO A 67 -3.59 -11.16 31.24
C PRO A 67 -2.83 -12.37 31.80
N SER A 68 -3.44 -13.56 31.73
CA SER A 68 -2.84 -14.82 32.19
C SER A 68 -1.71 -15.34 31.30
N ARG A 69 -1.35 -14.63 30.21
CA ARG A 69 -0.43 -15.09 29.15
C ARG A 69 -0.94 -16.27 28.32
N LEU A 70 -2.09 -16.83 28.67
CA LEU A 70 -2.76 -17.85 27.87
C LEU A 70 -3.57 -17.17 26.76
N HIS A 71 -2.88 -16.68 25.74
CA HIS A 71 -3.46 -15.97 24.59
C HIS A 71 -4.34 -16.87 23.73
N ASP A 72 -5.37 -16.27 23.14
CA ASP A 72 -6.18 -16.95 22.13
C ASP A 72 -5.53 -16.73 20.75
N ARG A 73 -5.26 -17.82 20.04
CA ARG A 73 -4.69 -17.80 18.69
C ARG A 73 -5.53 -18.67 17.77
N PHE A 74 -6.06 -18.07 16.71
CA PHE A 74 -6.82 -18.78 15.67
C PHE A 74 -6.15 -18.57 14.31
N SER A 75 -5.68 -19.66 13.70
CA SER A 75 -5.08 -19.67 12.37
C SER A 75 -6.10 -20.14 11.33
N TYR A 76 -6.34 -19.31 10.33
CA TYR A 76 -7.12 -19.60 9.14
C TYR A 76 -6.15 -19.89 8.01
N THR A 77 -6.23 -21.05 7.38
CA THR A 77 -5.37 -21.43 6.25
C THR A 77 -6.23 -21.80 5.05
N TRP A 78 -5.99 -21.16 3.91
CA TRP A 78 -6.71 -21.43 2.68
C TRP A 78 -6.38 -22.83 2.17
N GLN A 79 -7.40 -23.61 1.84
CA GLN A 79 -7.25 -24.99 1.38
C GLN A 79 -7.50 -25.10 -0.13
N ALA A 80 -6.99 -26.18 -0.73
CA ALA A 80 -7.14 -26.45 -2.16
C ALA A 80 -8.61 -26.68 -2.59
N ASP A 81 -9.50 -27.03 -1.66
CA ASP A 81 -10.94 -27.22 -1.89
C ASP A 81 -11.74 -25.90 -1.90
N GLY A 82 -11.07 -24.75 -1.73
CA GLY A 82 -11.71 -23.44 -1.69
C GLY A 82 -12.35 -23.10 -0.34
N ALA A 83 -12.03 -23.84 0.73
CA ALA A 83 -12.47 -23.54 2.08
C ALA A 83 -11.32 -23.02 2.96
N TRP A 84 -11.69 -22.38 4.08
CA TRP A 84 -10.75 -22.03 5.13
C TRP A 84 -10.73 -23.11 6.20
N LYS A 85 -9.55 -23.66 6.49
CA LYS A 85 -9.32 -24.49 7.68
C LYS A 85 -9.02 -23.57 8.87
N ILE A 86 -9.69 -23.80 10.01
CA ILE A 86 -9.53 -23.00 11.23
C ILE A 86 -8.94 -23.87 12.34
N GLU A 87 -7.85 -23.41 12.95
CA GLU A 87 -7.17 -24.12 14.02
C GLU A 87 -6.86 -23.18 15.19
N ARG A 88 -7.05 -23.68 16.41
CA ARG A 88 -6.56 -23.00 17.61
C ARG A 88 -5.09 -23.36 17.81
N LEU A 89 -4.24 -22.36 18.00
CA LEU A 89 -2.81 -22.54 18.30
C LEU A 89 -2.54 -22.30 19.79
N SER A 90 -1.50 -22.93 20.32
CA SER A 90 -0.97 -22.59 21.64
C SER A 90 -0.41 -21.17 21.66
N PRO A 91 -0.59 -20.42 22.76
CA PRO A 91 -0.14 -19.03 22.89
C PRO A 91 1.38 -18.85 22.83
#